data_AF-A0A965TQF9-F1
#
_entry.id   AF-A0A965TQF9-F1
#
_cell.length_a   1.000
_cell.length_b   1.000
_cell.length_c   1.000
_cell.angle_alpha   90.00
_cell.angle_beta   90.00
_cell.angle_gamma   90.00
#
_symmetry.space_group_name_H-M   'P 1'
#
loop_
_entity.id
_entity.type
_entity.pdbx_description
1 polymer ?
#
loop_
_entity_poly.entity_id
_entity_poly.type
_entity_poly.pdbx_seq_one_letter_code
_entity_poly.pdbx_strand_id
1 'polypeptide(L)'
;MKKLLVLALILALAISSVACTKETTAPASMDLGPTTAATTAAATEAPASPLEGAVKALFTNMPDDIYKIDQAELVKKVVAGEKLMIVDIRQAADYEKGHLKGAVNLPWGTAISDNLSKLPQDQIVYVNCYTGQTAGQAVITMNLAGIQAKSINLGWNFGISKVAGVEAVTETTTNELADAKSTIDPAVQEAVSAYYAGLAAITDETYKNYKINEDALKALIDGGKNPFILSVRKAEDYAKGHIEGAINIPFGKTTLDDLSALPKDQKIHVYCYTGQTAGETVAALRLLGYDAVSLNGGMGMPSNHPQGWANKGYPTVADNAVFNATNTYFREMPEHIYKIDQKEFIDKVVAGDDMVILDIRAAADYEKGHVKGAVNLPWGSAISDNLAKIPQDKDVMIYCYTGQTAGQAVVTLNVAGIKARSVNLGWNFGISKVEGVAAVTETTANTLADATNTIDADITKAVADYYTGLAAITDERFKNYKVSEKDLKAMIDNQEEFFLLSVRKAEDYAKGHIPGAVNVPFGKDTIDQLAMAKVPMGKKVVVYCYTGQTAGQVVAAMRLRGYDAVSLNGGAGMPSNAPMGWTNAGFELVTE
;
A
#
# COMPACT_ATOMS: atom_id res chain seq x y z
N MET A 1 -42.44 44.01 4.83
CA MET A 1 -42.39 44.48 6.23
C MET A 1 -43.53 43.84 7.01
N LYS A 2 -43.30 43.44 8.27
CA LYS A 2 -44.22 42.72 9.22
C LYS A 2 -44.26 41.20 8.99
N LYS A 3 -43.63 40.40 9.87
CA LYS A 3 -44.05 39.89 11.21
C LYS A 3 -44.96 38.65 11.13
N LEU A 4 -44.34 37.50 11.43
CA LEU A 4 -44.69 36.34 12.29
C LEU A 4 -46.14 36.06 12.75
N LEU A 5 -46.38 34.76 13.03
CA LEU A 5 -47.49 34.06 13.75
C LEU A 5 -48.70 33.62 12.86
N VAL A 6 -49.35 32.43 12.94
CA VAL A 6 -49.43 31.37 13.98
C VAL A 6 -50.35 30.16 13.59
N LEU A 7 -50.27 29.04 14.37
CA LEU A 7 -51.25 27.94 14.67
C LEU A 7 -51.35 26.72 13.70
N ALA A 8 -51.59 25.44 14.09
CA ALA A 8 -52.26 24.83 15.26
C ALA A 8 -51.82 23.34 15.49
N LEU A 9 -51.63 22.88 16.75
CA LEU A 9 -52.44 21.94 17.57
C LEU A 9 -52.84 20.60 16.91
N ILE A 10 -52.63 19.41 17.50
CA ILE A 10 -53.47 18.80 18.57
C ILE A 10 -52.69 17.75 19.38
N LEU A 11 -52.90 17.76 20.70
CA LEU A 11 -52.46 16.78 21.71
C LEU A 11 -53.68 16.00 22.21
N ALA A 12 -53.57 14.68 22.41
CA ALA A 12 -54.52 13.89 23.19
C ALA A 12 -53.78 12.98 24.17
N LEU A 13 -54.06 13.18 25.47
CA LEU A 13 -53.60 12.41 26.61
C LEU A 13 -54.76 11.56 27.14
N ALA A 14 -54.49 10.32 27.55
CA ALA A 14 -55.38 9.54 28.42
C ALA A 14 -54.57 8.92 29.57
N ILE A 15 -55.15 8.97 30.76
CA ILE A 15 -54.54 8.80 32.10
C ILE A 15 -55.04 7.51 32.77
N SER A 16 -54.27 7.05 33.78
CA SER A 16 -54.62 6.24 34.97
C SER A 16 -54.14 4.79 34.94
N SER A 17 -53.63 4.15 36.01
CA SER A 17 -53.47 4.50 37.43
C SER A 17 -52.43 3.59 38.09
N VAL A 18 -51.93 4.03 39.25
CA VAL A 18 -50.88 3.47 40.11
C VAL A 18 -51.27 2.16 40.82
N ALA A 19 -50.31 1.24 40.99
CA ALA A 19 -50.22 0.35 42.16
C ALA A 19 -48.75 -0.02 42.46
N CYS A 20 -48.28 0.34 43.66
CA CYS A 20 -47.02 -0.10 44.25
C CYS A 20 -47.18 -1.47 44.93
N THR A 21 -46.22 -2.38 44.72
CA THR A 21 -45.82 -3.38 45.72
C THR A 21 -44.32 -3.67 45.62
N LYS A 22 -43.72 -3.85 46.80
CA LYS A 22 -42.29 -3.98 47.09
C LYS A 22 -41.70 -5.37 46.79
N GLU A 23 -40.38 -5.32 46.61
CA GLU A 23 -39.32 -6.24 47.07
C GLU A 23 -38.86 -7.46 46.24
N THR A 24 -37.56 -7.36 45.91
CA THR A 24 -36.49 -8.38 45.83
C THR A 24 -36.64 -9.57 44.89
N THR A 25 -35.73 -9.67 43.93
CA THR A 25 -34.77 -10.79 43.78
C THR A 25 -33.81 -10.51 42.63
N ALA A 26 -32.53 -10.81 42.83
CA ALA A 26 -31.52 -10.78 41.79
C ALA A 26 -31.79 -11.85 40.72
N PRO A 27 -31.42 -11.64 39.44
CA PRO A 27 -31.24 -12.76 38.53
C PRO A 27 -29.76 -13.13 38.42
N ALA A 28 -29.53 -14.41 38.64
CA ALA A 28 -28.33 -15.14 38.29
C ALA A 28 -28.12 -15.21 36.78
N SER A 29 -26.83 -15.34 36.43
CA SER A 29 -26.23 -15.94 35.22
C SER A 29 -27.15 -16.40 34.09
N MET A 30 -26.94 -15.79 32.91
CA MET A 30 -27.18 -16.45 31.64
C MET A 30 -25.83 -16.78 30.98
N ASP A 31 -25.59 -18.08 30.92
CA ASP A 31 -24.65 -18.81 30.08
C ASP A 31 -24.70 -18.32 28.62
N LEU A 32 -23.58 -17.79 28.13
CA LEU A 32 -23.37 -17.52 26.71
C LEU A 32 -22.50 -18.65 26.17
N GLY A 33 -23.17 -19.64 25.57
CA GLY A 33 -22.54 -20.61 24.67
C GLY A 33 -21.78 -19.92 23.53
N PRO A 34 -20.96 -20.68 22.78
CA PRO A 34 -19.96 -20.13 21.89
C PRO A 34 -20.63 -19.32 20.77
N THR A 35 -20.45 -18.00 20.81
CA THR A 35 -20.84 -17.10 19.73
C THR A 35 -20.00 -17.45 18.51
N THR A 36 -20.63 -18.12 17.57
CA THR A 36 -20.14 -18.32 16.22
C THR A 36 -19.78 -16.96 15.64
N ALA A 37 -18.52 -16.83 15.20
CA ALA A 37 -18.02 -15.66 14.50
C ALA A 37 -18.93 -15.39 13.30
N ALA A 38 -19.74 -14.35 13.39
CA ALA A 38 -20.38 -13.75 12.23
C ALA A 38 -19.27 -13.06 11.44
N THR A 39 -18.70 -13.78 10.49
CA THR A 39 -17.86 -13.23 9.44
C THR A 39 -18.70 -12.18 8.71
N THR A 40 -18.48 -10.90 9.00
CA THR A 40 -18.94 -9.82 8.14
C THR A 40 -18.20 -9.95 6.83
N ALA A 41 -18.83 -10.63 5.87
CA ALA A 41 -18.43 -10.62 4.48
C ALA A 41 -18.35 -9.15 4.06
N ALA A 42 -17.15 -8.70 3.69
CA ALA A 42 -16.97 -7.42 3.01
C ALA A 42 -17.94 -7.40 1.82
N ALA A 43 -18.84 -6.43 1.80
CA ALA A 43 -19.75 -6.24 0.68
C ALA A 43 -18.90 -5.94 -0.55
N THR A 44 -18.79 -6.92 -1.44
CA THR A 44 -18.17 -6.77 -2.76
C THR A 44 -18.99 -5.74 -3.52
N GLU A 45 -18.41 -4.55 -3.69
CA GLU A 45 -18.98 -3.48 -4.52
C GLU A 45 -19.21 -4.04 -5.94
N ALA A 46 -20.39 -3.78 -6.50
CA ALA A 46 -20.72 -4.23 -7.86
C ALA A 46 -19.77 -3.55 -8.87
N PRO A 47 -19.27 -4.27 -9.89
CA PRO A 47 -18.33 -3.68 -10.87
C PRO A 47 -18.97 -2.49 -11.59
N ALA A 48 -18.19 -1.43 -11.82
CA ALA A 48 -18.70 -0.18 -12.41
C ALA A 48 -19.04 -0.32 -13.90
N SER A 49 -18.63 -1.40 -14.57
CA SER A 49 -19.04 -1.76 -15.93
C SER A 49 -19.06 -3.28 -16.18
N PRO A 50 -19.82 -3.77 -17.20
CA PRO A 50 -19.77 -5.18 -17.61
C PRO A 50 -18.37 -5.67 -18.00
N LEU A 51 -17.57 -4.81 -18.65
CA LEU A 51 -16.18 -5.11 -19.00
C LEU A 51 -15.31 -5.31 -17.76
N GLU A 52 -15.44 -4.43 -16.77
CA GLU A 52 -14.74 -4.56 -15.49
C GLU A 52 -15.13 -5.85 -14.77
N GLY A 53 -16.42 -6.19 -14.75
CA GLY A 53 -16.90 -7.46 -14.22
C GLY A 53 -16.28 -8.67 -14.93
N ALA A 54 -16.17 -8.62 -16.27
CA ALA A 54 -15.59 -9.69 -17.07
C ALA A 54 -14.08 -9.83 -16.83
N VAL A 55 -13.32 -8.73 -16.77
CA VAL A 55 -11.89 -8.74 -16.45
C VAL A 55 -11.66 -9.27 -15.03
N LYS A 56 -12.49 -8.86 -14.06
CA LYS A 56 -12.45 -9.38 -12.68
C LYS A 56 -12.70 -10.89 -12.65
N ALA A 57 -13.71 -11.36 -13.38
CA ALA A 57 -14.06 -12.77 -13.45
C ALA A 57 -12.93 -13.65 -14.02
N LEU A 58 -12.09 -13.14 -14.94
CA LEU A 58 -10.92 -13.88 -15.43
C LEU A 58 -9.95 -14.22 -14.30
N PHE A 59 -9.65 -13.26 -13.42
CA PHE A 59 -8.72 -13.51 -12.33
C PHE A 59 -9.36 -14.37 -11.25
N THR A 60 -10.61 -14.09 -10.89
CA THR A 60 -11.33 -14.91 -9.90
C THR A 60 -11.41 -16.38 -10.33
N ASN A 61 -11.60 -16.64 -11.62
CA ASN A 61 -11.70 -17.98 -12.20
C ASN A 61 -10.37 -18.49 -12.80
N MET A 62 -9.24 -17.86 -12.47
CA MET A 62 -7.94 -18.23 -13.01
C MET A 62 -7.61 -19.70 -12.68
N PRO A 63 -7.17 -20.51 -13.66
CA PRO A 63 -6.77 -21.89 -13.44
C PRO A 63 -5.45 -21.98 -12.66
N ASP A 64 -5.18 -23.13 -12.05
CA ASP A 64 -3.97 -23.35 -11.24
C ASP A 64 -2.67 -23.23 -12.06
N ASP A 65 -2.75 -23.47 -13.37
CA ASP A 65 -1.63 -23.30 -14.30
C ASP A 65 -1.47 -21.86 -14.81
N ILE A 66 -2.25 -20.91 -14.27
CA ILE A 66 -2.16 -19.47 -14.54
C ILE A 66 -2.13 -19.14 -16.04
N TYR A 67 -2.97 -19.83 -16.82
CA TYR A 67 -3.05 -19.68 -18.28
C TYR A 67 -1.72 -19.95 -18.99
N LYS A 68 -0.93 -20.91 -18.49
CA LYS A 68 0.39 -21.23 -19.04
C LYS A 68 0.59 -22.72 -19.23
N ILE A 69 1.28 -23.08 -20.32
CA ILE A 69 1.78 -24.44 -20.56
C ILE A 69 3.32 -24.44 -20.53
N ASP A 70 3.91 -25.50 -19.97
CA ASP A 70 5.34 -25.74 -20.10
C ASP A 70 5.71 -26.03 -21.57
N GLN A 71 6.78 -25.41 -22.04
CA GLN A 71 7.26 -25.54 -23.42
C GLN A 71 7.64 -26.97 -23.80
N ALA A 72 8.19 -27.77 -22.89
CA ALA A 72 8.57 -29.15 -23.18
C ALA A 72 7.34 -30.06 -23.23
N GLU A 73 6.35 -29.82 -22.36
CA GLU A 73 5.05 -30.50 -22.44
C GLU A 73 4.32 -30.21 -23.75
N LEU A 74 4.30 -28.95 -24.20
CA LEU A 74 3.71 -28.64 -25.52
C LEU A 74 4.46 -29.34 -26.65
N VAL A 75 5.79 -29.29 -26.66
CA VAL A 75 6.60 -29.95 -27.71
C VAL A 75 6.34 -31.45 -27.74
N LYS A 76 6.18 -32.13 -26.59
CA LYS A 76 5.79 -33.54 -26.55
C LYS A 76 4.45 -33.80 -27.25
N LYS A 77 3.46 -32.92 -27.05
CA LYS A 77 2.15 -33.02 -27.73
C LYS A 77 2.28 -32.87 -29.25
N VAL A 78 3.12 -31.94 -29.71
CA VAL A 78 3.40 -31.78 -31.14
C VAL A 78 4.12 -33.00 -31.71
N VAL A 79 5.10 -33.56 -30.98
CA VAL A 79 5.81 -34.80 -31.37
C VAL A 79 4.83 -35.98 -31.47
N ALA A 80 3.87 -36.07 -30.56
CA ALA A 80 2.84 -37.10 -30.58
C ALA A 80 1.81 -36.94 -31.72
N GLY A 81 1.87 -35.84 -32.48
CA GLY A 81 0.92 -35.56 -33.54
C GLY A 81 -0.47 -35.20 -33.03
N GLU A 82 -0.58 -34.70 -31.79
CA GLU A 82 -1.85 -34.18 -31.28
C GLU A 82 -2.34 -33.02 -32.17
N LYS A 83 -3.63 -32.96 -32.43
CA LYS A 83 -4.24 -31.84 -33.18
C LYS A 83 -4.40 -30.66 -32.23
N LEU A 84 -3.44 -29.73 -32.26
CA LEU A 84 -3.41 -28.54 -31.40
C LEU A 84 -3.75 -27.27 -32.20
N MET A 85 -4.32 -26.27 -31.52
CA MET A 85 -4.33 -24.90 -32.04
C MET A 85 -3.14 -24.15 -31.46
N ILE A 86 -2.14 -23.85 -32.29
CA ILE A 86 -0.97 -23.06 -31.90
C ILE A 86 -0.99 -21.76 -32.70
N VAL A 87 -1.01 -20.63 -31.99
CA VAL A 87 -0.95 -19.28 -32.58
C VAL A 87 0.42 -18.69 -32.30
N ASP A 88 1.20 -18.46 -33.34
CA ASP A 88 2.46 -17.75 -33.26
C ASP A 88 2.23 -16.26 -33.51
N ILE A 89 2.44 -15.44 -32.49
CA ILE A 89 2.29 -13.98 -32.55
C ILE A 89 3.60 -13.24 -32.82
N ARG A 90 4.68 -13.95 -33.19
CA ARG A 90 5.90 -13.31 -33.70
C ARG A 90 5.62 -12.64 -35.06
N GLN A 91 6.52 -11.74 -35.47
CA GLN A 91 6.44 -11.13 -36.80
C GLN A 91 6.58 -12.20 -37.88
N ALA A 92 5.90 -12.01 -39.01
CA ALA A 92 5.86 -12.99 -40.11
C ALA A 92 7.27 -13.45 -40.55
N ALA A 93 8.22 -12.51 -40.65
CA ALA A 93 9.59 -12.82 -41.02
C ALA A 93 10.33 -13.76 -40.04
N ASP A 94 9.95 -13.80 -38.76
CA ASP A 94 10.55 -14.73 -37.80
C ASP A 94 9.79 -16.06 -37.73
N TYR A 95 8.49 -16.05 -38.01
CA TYR A 95 7.69 -17.25 -38.19
C TYR A 95 8.15 -18.05 -39.43
N GLU A 96 8.41 -17.39 -40.54
CA GLU A 96 8.89 -17.99 -41.81
C GLU A 96 10.26 -18.66 -41.66
N LYS A 97 11.12 -18.17 -40.76
CA LYS A 97 12.42 -18.80 -40.45
C LYS A 97 12.27 -20.13 -39.73
N GLY A 98 11.13 -20.38 -39.08
CA GLY A 98 10.86 -21.59 -38.32
C GLY A 98 9.82 -21.37 -37.23
N HIS A 99 8.85 -22.28 -37.18
CA HIS A 99 7.78 -22.31 -36.18
C HIS A 99 7.39 -23.76 -35.85
N LEU A 100 6.65 -23.98 -34.76
CA LEU A 100 6.16 -25.31 -34.40
C LEU A 100 5.20 -25.84 -35.47
N LYS A 101 5.28 -27.14 -35.78
CA LYS A 101 4.41 -27.80 -36.76
C LYS A 101 2.93 -27.52 -36.48
N GLY A 102 2.21 -27.10 -37.51
CA GLY A 102 0.80 -26.75 -37.47
C GLY A 102 0.48 -25.39 -36.82
N ALA A 103 1.48 -24.61 -36.39
CA ALA A 103 1.25 -23.28 -35.85
C ALA A 103 0.88 -22.29 -36.96
N VAL A 104 -0.15 -21.48 -36.71
CA VAL A 104 -0.60 -20.39 -37.59
C VAL A 104 -0.01 -19.06 -37.12
N ASN A 105 0.26 -18.13 -38.04
CA ASN A 105 0.83 -16.83 -37.68
C ASN A 105 -0.25 -15.75 -37.57
N LEU A 106 -0.38 -15.13 -36.40
CA LEU A 106 -1.17 -13.92 -36.17
C LEU A 106 -0.25 -12.86 -35.54
N PRO A 107 0.53 -12.11 -36.34
CA PRO A 107 1.53 -11.18 -35.82
C PRO A 107 0.99 -10.26 -34.73
N TRP A 108 1.78 -10.04 -33.68
CA TRP A 108 1.42 -9.15 -32.57
C TRP A 108 0.91 -7.79 -33.06
N GLY A 109 -0.34 -7.48 -32.74
CA GLY A 109 -1.06 -6.32 -33.25
C GLY A 109 -2.53 -6.65 -33.53
N THR A 110 -3.18 -5.87 -34.40
CA THR A 110 -4.61 -6.02 -34.73
C THR A 110 -4.93 -7.36 -35.38
N ALA A 111 -3.97 -8.05 -35.99
CA ALA A 111 -4.18 -9.40 -36.55
C ALA A 111 -4.78 -10.38 -35.51
N ILE A 112 -4.52 -10.19 -34.22
CA ILE A 112 -5.13 -10.98 -33.16
C ILE A 112 -6.63 -10.61 -33.00
N SER A 113 -6.96 -9.34 -32.81
CA SER A 113 -8.36 -8.89 -32.68
C SER A 113 -9.20 -9.17 -33.92
N ASP A 114 -8.60 -9.04 -35.11
CA ASP A 114 -9.27 -9.17 -36.41
C ASP A 114 -9.62 -10.64 -36.72
N ASN A 115 -9.00 -11.59 -36.01
CA ASN A 115 -9.19 -13.03 -36.23
C ASN A 115 -9.74 -13.76 -34.99
N LEU A 116 -10.21 -13.06 -33.94
CA LEU A 116 -10.78 -13.70 -32.74
C LEU A 116 -11.91 -14.67 -33.07
N SER A 117 -12.83 -14.29 -33.97
CA SER A 117 -13.94 -15.15 -34.39
C SER A 117 -13.49 -16.40 -35.17
N LYS A 118 -12.26 -16.43 -35.69
CA LYS A 118 -11.72 -17.61 -36.38
C LYS A 118 -11.04 -18.58 -35.41
N LEU A 119 -10.72 -18.14 -34.19
CA LEU A 119 -10.13 -19.01 -33.18
C LEU A 119 -11.21 -19.87 -32.51
N PRO A 120 -10.92 -21.13 -32.17
CA PRO A 120 -11.91 -22.04 -31.58
C PRO A 120 -12.20 -21.75 -30.10
N GLN A 121 -13.44 -21.97 -29.68
CA GLN A 121 -13.88 -21.89 -28.27
C GLN A 121 -13.90 -23.27 -27.57
N ASP A 122 -13.84 -24.37 -28.33
CA ASP A 122 -13.98 -25.76 -27.87
C ASP A 122 -12.65 -26.48 -27.61
N GLN A 123 -11.52 -25.83 -27.89
CA GLN A 123 -10.18 -26.35 -27.62
C GLN A 123 -9.23 -25.25 -27.13
N ILE A 124 -8.13 -25.66 -26.49
CA ILE A 124 -7.12 -24.73 -25.99
C ILE A 124 -6.32 -24.14 -27.16
N VAL A 125 -6.16 -22.82 -27.16
CA VAL A 125 -5.27 -22.06 -28.05
C VAL A 125 -3.94 -21.80 -27.34
N TYR A 126 -2.86 -22.37 -27.87
CA TYR A 126 -1.51 -22.18 -27.34
C TYR A 126 -0.80 -21.02 -28.02
N VAL A 127 -0.45 -19.98 -27.28
CA VAL A 127 0.07 -18.73 -27.83
C VAL A 127 1.59 -18.67 -27.67
N ASN A 128 2.31 -18.66 -28.80
CA ASN A 128 3.75 -18.46 -28.87
C ASN A 128 4.10 -16.99 -29.13
N CYS A 129 5.11 -16.46 -28.44
CA CYS A 129 5.79 -15.22 -28.85
C CYS A 129 7.29 -15.34 -28.63
N TYR A 130 8.07 -14.26 -28.76
CA TYR A 130 9.52 -14.33 -28.57
C TYR A 130 9.96 -14.79 -27.17
N THR A 131 9.32 -14.29 -26.10
CA THR A 131 9.80 -14.47 -24.70
C THR A 131 8.70 -14.89 -23.72
N GLY A 132 7.47 -15.05 -24.22
CA GLY A 132 6.24 -15.27 -23.46
C GLY A 132 5.54 -13.98 -22.98
N GLN A 133 6.22 -12.83 -22.94
CA GLN A 133 5.66 -11.59 -22.35
C GLN A 133 4.43 -11.03 -23.10
N THR A 134 4.50 -10.91 -24.43
CA THR A 134 3.32 -10.49 -25.23
C THR A 134 2.30 -11.61 -25.39
N ALA A 135 2.71 -12.88 -25.28
CA ALA A 135 1.77 -13.99 -25.19
C ALA A 135 0.93 -13.89 -23.92
N GLY A 136 1.51 -13.49 -22.78
CA GLY A 136 0.80 -13.14 -21.55
C GLY A 136 -0.27 -12.07 -21.76
N GLN A 137 0.02 -11.03 -22.53
CA GLN A 137 -0.99 -10.02 -22.87
C GLN A 137 -2.11 -10.60 -23.76
N ALA A 138 -1.75 -11.39 -24.79
CA ALA A 138 -2.71 -11.98 -25.71
C ALA A 138 -3.63 -13.01 -25.06
N VAL A 139 -3.15 -13.79 -24.08
CA VAL A 139 -4.02 -14.76 -23.40
C VAL A 139 -5.12 -14.08 -22.60
N ILE A 140 -4.87 -12.91 -22.01
CA ILE A 140 -5.92 -12.17 -21.30
C ILE A 140 -6.99 -11.67 -22.26
N THR A 141 -6.60 -11.08 -23.40
CA THR A 141 -7.57 -10.60 -24.40
C THR A 141 -8.35 -11.74 -25.06
N MET A 142 -7.69 -12.89 -25.33
CA MET A 142 -8.34 -14.08 -25.87
C MET A 142 -9.31 -14.72 -24.86
N ASN A 143 -8.89 -14.91 -23.60
CA ASN A 143 -9.78 -15.49 -22.58
C ASN A 143 -10.95 -14.55 -22.26
N LEU A 144 -10.74 -13.23 -22.29
CA LEU A 144 -11.84 -12.25 -22.17
C LEU A 144 -12.87 -12.45 -23.29
N ALA A 145 -12.42 -12.73 -24.51
CA ALA A 145 -13.25 -13.03 -25.67
C ALA A 145 -13.86 -14.44 -25.66
N GLY A 146 -13.70 -15.21 -24.58
CA GLY A 146 -14.20 -16.58 -24.46
C GLY A 146 -13.35 -17.62 -25.21
N ILE A 147 -12.19 -17.24 -25.74
CA ILE A 147 -11.23 -18.17 -26.37
C ILE A 147 -10.31 -18.73 -25.28
N GLN A 148 -10.36 -20.04 -25.06
CA GLN A 148 -9.55 -20.70 -24.03
C GLN A 148 -8.07 -20.68 -24.41
N ALA A 149 -7.31 -19.70 -23.92
CA ALA A 149 -5.94 -19.49 -24.35
C ALA A 149 -4.91 -19.75 -23.23
N LYS A 150 -3.78 -20.35 -23.60
CA LYS A 150 -2.61 -20.54 -22.71
C LYS A 150 -1.34 -20.05 -23.39
N SER A 151 -0.50 -19.34 -22.64
CA SER A 151 0.78 -18.86 -23.13
C SER A 151 1.81 -19.98 -23.02
N ILE A 152 2.72 -20.06 -23.99
CA ILE A 152 3.82 -21.02 -23.92
C ILE A 152 4.92 -20.40 -23.06
N ASN A 153 5.27 -21.09 -21.97
CA ASN A 153 6.25 -20.61 -21.02
C ASN A 153 7.58 -20.30 -21.73
N LEU A 154 8.08 -19.08 -21.51
CA LEU A 154 9.32 -18.52 -22.05
C LEU A 154 9.35 -18.26 -23.56
N GLY A 155 8.22 -18.50 -24.27
CA GLY A 155 8.12 -18.29 -25.71
C GLY A 155 9.19 -19.03 -26.52
N TRP A 156 9.47 -18.53 -27.72
CA TRP A 156 10.43 -19.14 -28.63
C TRP A 156 11.87 -19.08 -28.12
N ASN A 157 12.38 -17.87 -27.84
CA ASN A 157 13.82 -17.63 -27.64
C ASN A 157 14.35 -18.21 -26.33
N PHE A 158 13.53 -18.23 -25.29
CA PHE A 158 13.94 -18.70 -23.96
C PHE A 158 13.33 -20.04 -23.57
N GLY A 159 12.28 -20.47 -24.26
CA GLY A 159 11.56 -21.71 -23.99
C GLY A 159 11.71 -22.72 -25.12
N ILE A 160 10.83 -22.64 -26.11
CA ILE A 160 10.63 -23.64 -27.17
C ILE A 160 11.95 -24.01 -27.85
N SER A 161 12.77 -23.02 -28.24
CA SER A 161 14.03 -23.27 -28.95
C SER A 161 15.10 -23.97 -28.11
N LYS A 162 14.88 -24.12 -26.80
CA LYS A 162 15.78 -24.82 -25.87
C LYS A 162 15.27 -26.22 -25.51
N VAL A 163 14.11 -26.63 -26.02
CA VAL A 163 13.57 -27.97 -25.79
C VAL A 163 14.29 -28.97 -26.68
N ALA A 164 14.80 -30.05 -26.09
CA ALA A 164 15.43 -31.12 -26.85
C ALA A 164 14.46 -31.73 -27.87
N GLY A 165 14.89 -31.82 -29.13
CA GLY A 165 14.09 -32.39 -30.22
C GLY A 165 13.09 -31.41 -30.86
N VAL A 166 13.14 -30.12 -30.51
CA VAL A 166 12.31 -29.08 -31.12
C VAL A 166 12.52 -29.00 -32.64
N GLU A 167 13.72 -29.33 -33.13
CA GLU A 167 14.06 -29.33 -34.56
C GLU A 167 13.20 -30.32 -35.35
N ALA A 168 12.83 -31.46 -34.74
CA ALA A 168 11.98 -32.47 -35.37
C ALA A 168 10.51 -32.01 -35.50
N VAL A 169 10.12 -30.98 -34.75
CA VAL A 169 8.77 -30.39 -34.76
C VAL A 169 8.77 -28.92 -35.19
N THR A 170 9.85 -28.46 -35.82
CA THR A 170 9.91 -27.15 -36.46
C THR A 170 9.69 -27.30 -37.95
N GLU A 171 8.95 -26.37 -38.54
CA GLU A 171 8.74 -26.28 -39.99
C GLU A 171 8.80 -24.82 -40.46
N THR A 172 8.85 -24.64 -41.78
CA THR A 172 8.83 -23.33 -42.45
C THR A 172 7.63 -23.17 -43.37
N THR A 173 6.78 -24.21 -43.48
CA THR A 173 5.56 -24.19 -44.29
C THR A 173 4.51 -23.34 -43.59
N THR A 174 4.02 -22.29 -44.26
CA THR A 174 2.93 -21.47 -43.71
C THR A 174 1.66 -22.30 -43.54
N ASN A 175 1.06 -22.19 -42.36
CA ASN A 175 -0.22 -22.82 -42.04
C ASN A 175 -1.35 -21.78 -42.08
N GLU A 176 -2.48 -22.16 -42.68
CA GLU A 176 -3.68 -21.33 -42.75
C GLU A 176 -4.54 -21.47 -41.49
N LEU A 177 -5.08 -20.34 -41.02
CA LEU A 177 -6.04 -20.35 -39.92
C LEU A 177 -7.43 -20.75 -40.43
N ALA A 178 -7.90 -21.91 -39.97
CA ALA A 178 -9.28 -22.34 -40.20
C ALA A 178 -10.28 -21.38 -39.54
N ASP A 179 -11.40 -21.12 -40.20
CA ASP A 179 -12.47 -20.26 -39.69
C ASP A 179 -13.39 -21.04 -38.74
N ALA A 180 -13.14 -20.93 -37.43
CA ALA A 180 -13.95 -21.60 -36.40
C ALA A 180 -15.34 -20.96 -36.19
N LYS A 181 -15.58 -19.75 -36.69
CA LYS A 181 -16.85 -19.00 -36.55
C LYS A 181 -17.35 -18.85 -35.11
N SER A 182 -16.43 -18.64 -34.19
CA SER A 182 -16.70 -18.37 -32.78
C SER A 182 -17.49 -17.08 -32.60
N THR A 183 -18.41 -17.09 -31.63
CA THR A 183 -19.21 -15.92 -31.28
C THR A 183 -18.50 -15.12 -30.20
N ILE A 184 -18.16 -13.87 -30.50
CA ILE A 184 -17.53 -12.94 -29.56
C ILE A 184 -18.55 -11.90 -29.13
N ASP A 185 -18.63 -11.63 -27.83
CA ASP A 185 -19.46 -10.54 -27.32
C ASP A 185 -19.04 -9.21 -27.97
N PRO A 186 -19.95 -8.41 -28.55
CA PRO A 186 -19.60 -7.19 -29.27
C PRO A 186 -18.83 -6.16 -28.43
N ALA A 187 -19.17 -5.99 -27.15
CA ALA A 187 -18.48 -5.05 -26.27
C ALA A 187 -17.07 -5.55 -25.94
N VAL A 188 -16.90 -6.86 -25.78
CA VAL A 188 -15.57 -7.47 -25.64
C VAL A 188 -14.74 -7.33 -26.92
N GLN A 189 -15.34 -7.59 -28.09
CA GLN A 189 -14.67 -7.40 -29.38
C GLN A 189 -14.20 -5.96 -29.54
N GLU A 190 -15.05 -4.98 -29.22
CA GLU A 190 -14.70 -3.55 -29.26
C GLU A 190 -13.53 -3.23 -28.31
N ALA A 191 -13.59 -3.69 -27.06
CA ALA A 191 -12.54 -3.46 -26.06
C ALA A 191 -11.19 -4.09 -26.48
N VAL A 192 -11.21 -5.32 -27.01
CA VAL A 192 -10.00 -6.01 -27.48
C VAL A 192 -9.46 -5.34 -28.75
N SER A 193 -10.31 -4.97 -29.70
CA SER A 193 -9.89 -4.20 -30.87
C SER A 193 -9.26 -2.85 -30.48
N ALA A 194 -9.85 -2.14 -29.52
CA ALA A 194 -9.28 -0.90 -28.98
C ALA A 194 -7.92 -1.12 -28.30
N TYR A 195 -7.77 -2.21 -27.54
CA TYR A 195 -6.50 -2.61 -26.91
C TYR A 195 -5.37 -2.74 -27.95
N TYR A 196 -5.62 -3.46 -29.05
CA TYR A 196 -4.61 -3.66 -30.09
C TYR A 196 -4.41 -2.43 -30.97
N ALA A 197 -5.46 -1.66 -31.26
CA ALA A 197 -5.34 -0.38 -31.96
C ALA A 197 -4.47 0.63 -31.18
N GLY A 198 -4.57 0.63 -29.85
CA GLY A 198 -3.76 1.47 -28.98
C GLY A 198 -2.25 1.21 -29.08
N LEU A 199 -1.83 0.01 -29.52
CA LEU A 199 -0.41 -0.28 -29.77
C LEU A 199 0.19 0.62 -30.85
N ALA A 200 -0.58 0.88 -31.92
CA ALA A 200 -0.16 1.72 -33.03
C ALA A 200 -0.13 3.22 -32.64
N ALA A 201 -0.89 3.62 -31.62
CA ALA A 201 -0.90 4.99 -31.11
C ALA A 201 0.34 5.34 -30.26
N ILE A 202 1.14 4.35 -29.84
CA ILE A 202 2.36 4.60 -29.06
C ILE A 202 3.47 5.08 -29.98
N THR A 203 3.78 6.38 -29.89
CA THR A 203 4.89 7.01 -30.61
C THR A 203 6.20 6.99 -29.83
N ASP A 204 6.14 6.88 -28.50
CA ASP A 204 7.32 6.73 -27.65
C ASP A 204 7.85 5.30 -27.72
N GLU A 205 8.95 5.12 -28.44
CA GLU A 205 9.67 3.85 -28.60
C GLU A 205 10.00 3.17 -27.27
N THR A 206 10.16 3.94 -26.18
CA THR A 206 10.41 3.44 -24.82
C THR A 206 9.30 2.50 -24.34
N TYR A 207 8.05 2.76 -24.78
CA TYR A 207 6.85 2.10 -24.27
C TYR A 207 6.17 1.19 -25.30
N LYS A 208 6.81 0.95 -26.45
CA LYS A 208 6.24 0.11 -27.51
C LYS A 208 5.83 -1.27 -26.99
N ASN A 209 4.77 -1.82 -27.58
CA ASN A 209 4.21 -3.10 -27.20
C ASN A 209 3.75 -3.18 -25.75
N TYR A 210 3.41 -2.03 -25.14
CA TYR A 210 2.98 -1.97 -23.75
C TYR A 210 4.07 -2.44 -22.78
N LYS A 211 5.34 -2.18 -23.12
CA LYS A 211 6.52 -2.68 -22.42
C LYS A 211 7.55 -1.58 -22.23
N ILE A 212 8.36 -1.70 -21.19
CA ILE A 212 9.55 -0.86 -20.96
C ILE A 212 10.77 -1.77 -20.84
N ASN A 213 11.92 -1.35 -21.36
CA ASN A 213 13.17 -2.06 -21.13
C ASN A 213 13.83 -1.68 -19.80
N GLU A 214 14.70 -2.56 -19.32
CA GLU A 214 15.38 -2.48 -18.03
C GLU A 214 16.22 -1.20 -17.91
N ASP A 215 16.97 -0.87 -18.95
CA ASP A 215 17.86 0.28 -19.01
C ASP A 215 17.06 1.60 -18.94
N ALA A 216 15.91 1.66 -19.61
CA ALA A 216 15.00 2.80 -19.60
C ALA A 216 14.34 2.99 -18.23
N LEU A 217 13.85 1.91 -17.60
CA LEU A 217 13.30 2.00 -16.24
C LEU A 217 14.37 2.46 -15.24
N LYS A 218 15.60 1.94 -15.36
CA LYS A 218 16.74 2.36 -14.55
C LYS A 218 17.07 3.84 -14.74
N ALA A 219 17.04 4.35 -15.97
CA ALA A 219 17.24 5.76 -16.26
C ALA A 219 16.13 6.66 -15.66
N LEU A 220 14.88 6.19 -15.57
CA LEU A 220 13.80 6.92 -14.89
C LEU A 220 14.08 7.04 -13.38
N ILE A 221 14.53 5.96 -12.75
CA ILE A 221 14.87 5.93 -11.31
C ILE A 221 16.08 6.81 -11.03
N ASP A 222 17.17 6.63 -11.77
CA ASP A 222 18.41 7.43 -11.59
C ASP A 222 18.20 8.92 -11.86
N GLY A 223 17.27 9.25 -12.78
CA GLY A 223 16.86 10.61 -13.06
C GLY A 223 15.95 11.25 -12.02
N GLY A 224 15.66 10.55 -10.90
CA GLY A 224 14.81 11.05 -9.81
C GLY A 224 13.33 11.19 -10.16
N LYS A 225 12.85 10.50 -11.21
CA LYS A 225 11.45 10.61 -11.66
C LYS A 225 10.46 9.80 -10.82
N ASN A 226 10.95 8.99 -9.88
CA ASN A 226 10.15 8.15 -8.96
C ASN A 226 8.98 7.44 -9.68
N PRO A 227 9.27 6.55 -10.66
CA PRO A 227 8.21 5.84 -11.37
C PRO A 227 7.40 4.95 -10.42
N PHE A 228 6.11 4.77 -10.71
CA PHE A 228 5.29 3.82 -9.97
C PHE A 228 5.61 2.40 -10.45
N ILE A 229 6.19 1.57 -9.58
CA ILE A 229 6.68 0.23 -9.91
C ILE A 229 5.86 -0.81 -9.14
N LEU A 230 5.32 -1.80 -9.85
CA LEU A 230 4.49 -2.86 -9.28
C LEU A 230 5.14 -4.23 -9.48
N SER A 231 5.54 -4.87 -8.39
CA SER A 231 5.91 -6.28 -8.35
C SER A 231 4.66 -7.14 -8.19
N VAL A 232 4.45 -8.08 -9.12
CA VAL A 232 3.43 -9.13 -9.00
C VAL A 232 4.00 -10.50 -8.62
N ARG A 233 5.24 -10.53 -8.11
CA ARG A 233 5.85 -11.76 -7.56
C ARG A 233 5.25 -12.10 -6.19
N LYS A 234 5.53 -13.32 -5.71
CA LYS A 234 5.20 -13.72 -4.33
C LYS A 234 5.89 -12.80 -3.32
N ALA A 235 5.22 -12.54 -2.20
CA ALA A 235 5.72 -11.66 -1.15
C ALA A 235 7.08 -12.10 -0.61
N GLU A 236 7.32 -13.41 -0.48
CA GLU A 236 8.58 -13.94 0.05
C GLU A 236 9.76 -13.69 -0.90
N ASP A 237 9.53 -13.72 -2.22
CA ASP A 237 10.58 -13.46 -3.20
C ASP A 237 10.79 -11.97 -3.44
N TYR A 238 9.74 -11.16 -3.22
CA TYR A 238 9.85 -9.71 -3.15
C TYR A 238 10.72 -9.28 -1.97
N ALA A 239 10.45 -9.84 -0.77
CA ALA A 239 11.17 -9.52 0.45
C ALA A 239 12.67 -9.83 0.38
N LYS A 240 13.06 -10.91 -0.30
CA LYS A 240 14.48 -11.27 -0.51
C LYS A 240 15.24 -10.29 -1.42
N GLY A 241 14.54 -9.54 -2.26
CA GLY A 241 15.15 -8.67 -3.26
C GLY A 241 14.15 -8.16 -4.27
N HIS A 242 13.97 -6.84 -4.34
CA HIS A 242 13.06 -6.15 -5.25
C HIS A 242 13.66 -4.84 -5.78
N ILE A 243 13.02 -4.24 -6.78
CA ILE A 243 13.41 -2.93 -7.31
C ILE A 243 13.03 -1.88 -6.28
N GLU A 244 13.96 -0.99 -5.92
CA GLU A 244 13.72 0.05 -4.92
C GLU A 244 12.50 0.91 -5.27
N GLY A 245 11.64 1.17 -4.28
CA GLY A 245 10.40 1.91 -4.45
C GLY A 245 9.25 1.13 -5.08
N ALA A 246 9.43 -0.15 -5.40
CA ALA A 246 8.33 -1.00 -5.84
C ALA A 246 7.29 -1.21 -4.74
N ILE A 247 6.05 -1.48 -5.16
CA ILE A 247 5.01 -2.05 -4.31
C ILE A 247 4.78 -3.52 -4.70
N ASN A 248 4.30 -4.35 -3.77
CA ASN A 248 4.01 -5.75 -4.06
C ASN A 248 2.53 -6.09 -3.93
N ILE A 249 1.91 -6.47 -5.05
CA ILE A 249 0.58 -7.09 -5.10
C ILE A 249 0.76 -8.44 -5.81
N PRO A 250 0.89 -9.55 -5.06
CA PRO A 250 1.15 -10.86 -5.65
C PRO A 250 0.11 -11.26 -6.72
N PHE A 251 0.60 -11.84 -7.81
CA PHE A 251 -0.25 -12.37 -8.87
C PHE A 251 -1.08 -13.57 -8.38
N GLY A 252 -2.38 -13.57 -8.64
CA GLY A 252 -3.32 -14.61 -8.23
C GLY A 252 -4.78 -14.19 -8.40
N LYS A 253 -5.69 -14.99 -7.82
CA LYS A 253 -7.14 -14.84 -8.01
C LYS A 253 -7.72 -13.53 -7.46
N THR A 254 -7.09 -12.97 -6.44
CA THR A 254 -7.51 -11.72 -5.77
C THR A 254 -6.73 -10.52 -6.25
N THR A 255 -5.80 -10.65 -7.21
CA THR A 255 -4.94 -9.53 -7.64
C THR A 255 -5.78 -8.31 -7.96
N LEU A 256 -6.87 -8.47 -8.73
CA LEU A 256 -7.73 -7.35 -9.14
C LEU A 256 -8.52 -6.68 -8.01
N ASP A 257 -8.71 -7.32 -6.86
CA ASP A 257 -9.36 -6.68 -5.70
C ASP A 257 -8.51 -5.51 -5.18
N ASP A 258 -7.19 -5.69 -5.19
CA ASP A 258 -6.21 -4.69 -4.74
C ASP A 258 -5.86 -3.68 -5.85
N LEU A 259 -6.14 -3.98 -7.12
CA LEU A 259 -5.81 -3.10 -8.26
C LEU A 259 -6.72 -1.87 -8.36
N SER A 260 -7.88 -1.85 -7.68
CA SER A 260 -8.77 -0.67 -7.62
C SER A 260 -8.12 0.53 -6.93
N ALA A 261 -7.17 0.29 -6.03
CA ALA A 261 -6.45 1.33 -5.31
C ALA A 261 -5.33 1.98 -6.16
N LEU A 262 -4.97 1.39 -7.31
CA LEU A 262 -3.86 1.89 -8.14
C LEU A 262 -4.12 3.28 -8.73
N PRO A 263 -3.08 4.09 -8.96
CA PRO A 263 -3.24 5.40 -9.55
C PRO A 263 -3.65 5.30 -11.03
N LYS A 264 -4.78 5.92 -11.40
CA LYS A 264 -5.24 6.01 -12.81
C LYS A 264 -4.56 7.10 -13.62
N ASP A 265 -3.98 8.09 -12.95
CA ASP A 265 -3.32 9.26 -13.52
C ASP A 265 -1.81 9.03 -13.78
N GLN A 266 -1.33 7.79 -13.63
CA GLN A 266 0.09 7.48 -13.66
C GLN A 266 0.40 6.24 -14.48
N LYS A 267 1.59 6.22 -15.09
CA LYS A 267 2.11 5.04 -15.74
C LYS A 267 2.62 4.02 -14.71
N ILE A 268 2.06 2.82 -14.73
CA ILE A 268 2.36 1.71 -13.82
C ILE A 268 3.39 0.78 -14.48
N HIS A 269 4.54 0.56 -13.85
CA HIS A 269 5.61 -0.29 -14.38
C HIS A 269 5.55 -1.66 -13.70
N VAL A 270 4.90 -2.62 -14.34
CA VAL A 270 4.61 -3.95 -13.78
C VAL A 270 5.75 -4.92 -14.08
N TYR A 271 6.21 -5.65 -13.07
CA TYR A 271 7.19 -6.71 -13.25
C TYR A 271 6.86 -7.97 -12.45
N CYS A 272 7.24 -9.12 -13.00
CA CYS A 272 7.17 -10.42 -12.34
C CYS A 272 8.54 -11.08 -12.39
N TYR A 273 8.64 -12.41 -12.38
CA TYR A 273 9.92 -13.11 -12.48
C TYR A 273 10.58 -12.94 -13.87
N THR A 274 9.82 -13.17 -14.95
CA THR A 274 10.34 -13.23 -16.33
C THR A 274 9.65 -12.29 -17.32
N GLY A 275 8.64 -11.56 -16.87
CA GLY A 275 7.81 -10.65 -17.67
C GLY A 275 6.45 -11.23 -18.12
N GLN A 276 6.25 -12.55 -18.12
CA GLN A 276 5.02 -13.18 -18.62
C GLN A 276 3.74 -12.77 -17.88
N THR A 277 3.65 -13.08 -16.59
CA THR A 277 2.47 -12.71 -15.79
C THR A 277 2.34 -11.19 -15.61
N ALA A 278 3.45 -10.44 -15.70
CA ALA A 278 3.38 -8.99 -15.79
C ALA A 278 2.70 -8.52 -17.09
N GLY A 279 2.87 -9.25 -18.19
CA GLY A 279 2.13 -9.04 -19.43
C GLY A 279 0.62 -9.28 -19.25
N GLU A 280 0.24 -10.37 -18.57
CA GLU A 280 -1.16 -10.64 -18.23
C GLU A 280 -1.76 -9.51 -17.38
N THR A 281 -1.07 -9.10 -16.32
CA THR A 281 -1.50 -7.97 -15.47
C THR A 281 -1.63 -6.67 -16.27
N VAL A 282 -0.70 -6.38 -17.19
CA VAL A 282 -0.74 -5.17 -18.03
C VAL A 282 -1.94 -5.17 -18.97
N ALA A 283 -2.28 -6.32 -19.57
CA ALA A 283 -3.47 -6.42 -20.40
C ALA A 283 -4.74 -6.11 -19.60
N ALA A 284 -4.88 -6.71 -18.41
CA ALA A 284 -5.99 -6.47 -17.52
C ALA A 284 -6.08 -4.99 -17.09
N LEU A 285 -4.96 -4.40 -16.64
CA LEU A 285 -4.90 -2.99 -16.24
C LEU A 285 -5.31 -2.05 -17.38
N ARG A 286 -4.81 -2.28 -18.61
CA ARG A 286 -5.18 -1.43 -19.75
C ARG A 286 -6.64 -1.58 -20.16
N LEU A 287 -7.21 -2.78 -20.11
CA LEU A 287 -8.64 -2.99 -20.33
C LEU A 287 -9.52 -2.27 -19.30
N LEU A 288 -8.99 -2.03 -18.10
CA LEU A 288 -9.63 -1.25 -17.03
C LEU A 288 -9.32 0.26 -17.07
N GLY A 289 -8.61 0.71 -18.11
CA GLY A 289 -8.30 2.12 -18.33
C GLY A 289 -7.05 2.64 -17.63
N TYR A 290 -6.21 1.78 -17.04
CA TYR A 290 -4.92 2.19 -16.50
C TYR A 290 -3.85 2.29 -17.59
N ASP A 291 -2.91 3.22 -17.43
CA ASP A 291 -1.71 3.27 -18.24
C ASP A 291 -0.62 2.37 -17.62
N ALA A 292 -0.49 1.11 -18.05
CA ALA A 292 0.42 0.15 -17.40
C ALA A 292 1.39 -0.50 -18.37
N VAL A 293 2.71 -0.48 -18.16
CA VAL A 293 3.70 -1.13 -19.03
C VAL A 293 4.42 -2.26 -18.31
N SER A 294 4.81 -3.30 -19.06
CA SER A 294 5.48 -4.48 -18.49
C SER A 294 7.00 -4.36 -18.64
N LEU A 295 7.74 -4.56 -17.55
CA LEU A 295 9.22 -4.58 -17.57
C LEU A 295 9.76 -5.80 -18.32
N ASN A 296 10.59 -5.57 -19.34
CA ASN A 296 11.28 -6.62 -20.08
C ASN A 296 12.04 -7.56 -19.15
N GLY A 297 11.84 -8.86 -19.32
CA GLY A 297 12.52 -9.89 -18.53
C GLY A 297 12.16 -9.92 -17.04
N GLY A 298 11.27 -9.03 -16.56
CA GLY A 298 10.88 -8.93 -15.15
C GLY A 298 12.06 -8.66 -14.22
N MET A 299 12.04 -9.33 -13.06
CA MET A 299 13.15 -9.32 -12.11
C MET A 299 14.42 -9.96 -12.71
N GLY A 300 14.26 -10.87 -13.67
CA GLY A 300 15.34 -11.67 -14.22
C GLY A 300 15.49 -13.00 -13.50
N MET A 301 15.54 -14.08 -14.28
CA MET A 301 15.78 -15.45 -13.84
C MET A 301 16.91 -16.05 -14.69
N PRO A 302 17.58 -17.13 -14.26
CA PRO A 302 18.57 -17.80 -15.10
C PRO A 302 18.02 -18.22 -16.48
N SER A 303 16.73 -18.55 -16.56
CA SER A 303 16.09 -19.02 -17.78
C SER A 303 15.95 -17.95 -18.89
N ASN A 304 15.93 -16.66 -18.54
CA ASN A 304 15.76 -15.55 -19.48
C ASN A 304 16.97 -14.60 -19.56
N HIS A 305 18.14 -15.01 -19.06
CA HIS A 305 19.38 -14.25 -19.24
C HIS A 305 19.67 -13.98 -20.73
N PRO A 306 20.11 -12.76 -21.12
CA PRO A 306 20.50 -11.62 -20.27
C PRO A 306 19.38 -10.63 -19.93
N GLN A 307 18.11 -10.95 -20.19
CA GLN A 307 16.99 -10.05 -19.90
C GLN A 307 16.56 -10.11 -18.43
N GLY A 308 16.08 -8.99 -17.91
CA GLY A 308 15.57 -8.81 -16.55
C GLY A 308 16.50 -7.99 -15.67
N TRP A 309 15.90 -7.28 -14.72
CA TRP A 309 16.57 -6.29 -13.86
C TRP A 309 17.84 -6.82 -13.18
N ALA A 310 17.74 -7.94 -12.47
CA ALA A 310 18.87 -8.57 -11.79
C ALA A 310 19.89 -9.19 -12.76
N ASN A 311 19.44 -9.72 -13.91
CA ASN A 311 20.33 -10.27 -14.94
C ASN A 311 21.19 -9.16 -15.59
N LYS A 312 20.71 -7.92 -15.60
CA LYS A 312 21.48 -6.72 -15.99
C LYS A 312 22.45 -6.21 -14.90
N GLY A 313 22.43 -6.82 -13.70
CA GLY A 313 23.24 -6.38 -12.57
C GLY A 313 22.73 -5.11 -11.89
N TYR A 314 21.46 -4.74 -12.11
CA TYR A 314 20.87 -3.55 -11.49
C TYR A 314 20.54 -3.76 -10.01
N PRO A 315 20.65 -2.71 -9.18
CA PRO A 315 20.55 -2.83 -7.73
C PRO A 315 19.16 -3.30 -7.30
N THR A 316 19.14 -4.09 -6.24
CA THR A 316 17.92 -4.56 -5.58
C THR A 316 18.01 -4.23 -4.11
N VAL A 317 16.88 -3.91 -3.50
CA VAL A 317 16.76 -3.78 -2.04
C VAL A 317 16.05 -5.01 -1.49
N ALA A 318 16.40 -5.44 -0.28
CA ALA A 318 15.65 -6.45 0.45
C ALA A 318 14.78 -5.75 1.49
N ASP A 319 13.64 -6.35 1.83
CA ASP A 319 12.87 -5.93 3.00
C ASP A 319 13.75 -6.17 4.23
N ASN A 320 14.22 -5.10 4.86
CA ASN A 320 14.96 -5.21 6.12
C ASN A 320 13.98 -5.27 7.30
N ALA A 321 14.46 -5.70 8.47
CA ALA A 321 13.62 -5.86 9.65
C ALA A 321 12.85 -4.57 10.01
N VAL A 322 13.43 -3.40 9.75
CA VAL A 322 12.83 -2.08 9.98
C VAL A 322 11.64 -1.84 9.04
N PHE A 323 11.81 -2.13 7.75
CA PHE A 323 10.74 -1.99 6.75
C PHE A 323 9.55 -2.88 7.08
N ASN A 324 9.82 -4.15 7.42
CA ASN A 324 8.79 -5.11 7.82
C ASN A 324 8.06 -4.68 9.09
N ALA A 325 8.80 -4.34 10.15
CA ALA A 325 8.21 -3.90 11.40
C ALA A 325 7.38 -2.61 11.25
N THR A 326 7.81 -1.68 10.37
CA THR A 326 7.04 -0.47 10.05
C THR A 326 5.75 -0.81 9.28
N ASN A 327 5.77 -1.77 8.36
CA ASN A 327 4.55 -2.23 7.68
C ASN A 327 3.59 -2.89 8.68
N THR A 328 4.09 -3.78 9.54
CA THR A 328 3.30 -4.46 10.56
C THR A 328 2.62 -3.45 11.49
N TYR A 329 3.32 -2.40 11.91
CA TYR A 329 2.75 -1.33 12.75
C TYR A 329 1.45 -0.72 12.18
N PHE A 330 1.39 -0.47 10.87
CA PHE A 330 0.17 0.05 10.25
C PHE A 330 -0.86 -1.06 9.99
N ARG A 331 -0.45 -2.17 9.38
CA ARG A 331 -1.37 -3.26 9.00
C ARG A 331 -2.10 -3.87 10.22
N GLU A 332 -1.40 -3.96 11.34
CA GLU A 332 -1.94 -4.46 12.61
C GLU A 332 -2.40 -3.34 13.55
N MET A 333 -2.62 -2.13 13.05
CA MET A 333 -3.06 -1.00 13.86
C MET A 333 -4.34 -1.34 14.63
N PRO A 334 -4.33 -1.23 15.98
CA PRO A 334 -5.49 -1.51 16.81
C PRO A 334 -6.52 -0.37 16.75
N GLU A 335 -7.74 -0.63 17.21
CA GLU A 335 -8.83 0.36 17.21
C GLU A 335 -8.49 1.64 17.98
N HIS A 336 -7.71 1.51 19.06
CA HIS A 336 -7.26 2.64 19.87
C HIS A 336 -6.11 3.44 19.23
N ILE A 337 -5.66 3.09 18.02
CA ILE A 337 -4.67 3.81 17.21
C ILE A 337 -3.37 4.19 17.96
N TYR A 338 -2.93 3.30 18.85
CA TYR A 338 -1.76 3.51 19.73
C TYR A 338 -1.86 4.78 20.60
N LYS A 339 -3.09 5.14 21.00
CA LYS A 339 -3.40 6.23 21.93
C LYS A 339 -4.26 5.74 23.09
N ILE A 340 -4.19 6.47 24.20
CA ILE A 340 -5.11 6.35 25.34
C ILE A 340 -5.65 7.74 25.70
N ASP A 341 -6.92 7.82 26.11
CA ASP A 341 -7.49 9.04 26.65
C ASP A 341 -6.82 9.44 27.98
N GLN A 342 -6.59 10.73 28.19
CA GLN A 342 -5.91 11.24 29.38
C GLN A 342 -6.65 10.89 30.69
N LYS A 343 -7.99 10.84 30.70
CA LYS A 343 -8.75 10.47 31.90
C LYS A 343 -8.63 8.97 32.15
N GLU A 344 -8.82 8.14 31.12
CA GLU A 344 -8.63 6.69 31.24
C GLU A 344 -7.23 6.36 31.77
N PHE A 345 -6.20 7.03 31.25
CA PHE A 345 -4.84 6.86 31.73
C PHE A 345 -4.69 7.19 33.22
N ILE A 346 -5.22 8.33 33.69
CA ILE A 346 -5.15 8.70 35.10
C ILE A 346 -5.96 7.74 35.98
N ASP A 347 -7.13 7.29 35.54
CA ASP A 347 -7.93 6.30 36.26
C ASP A 347 -7.13 4.99 36.46
N LYS A 348 -6.38 4.55 35.44
CA LYS A 348 -5.50 3.39 35.55
C LYS A 348 -4.33 3.60 36.51
N VAL A 349 -3.75 4.81 36.54
CA VAL A 349 -2.69 5.16 37.51
C VAL A 349 -3.24 5.15 38.94
N VAL A 350 -4.45 5.67 39.16
CA VAL A 350 -5.14 5.64 40.46
C VAL A 350 -5.44 4.21 40.89
N ALA A 351 -5.86 3.35 39.96
CA ALA A 351 -6.14 1.93 40.21
C ALA A 351 -4.87 1.12 40.50
N GLY A 352 -3.68 1.62 40.14
CA GLY A 352 -2.42 0.90 40.28
C GLY A 352 -2.26 -0.23 39.27
N ASP A 353 -2.82 -0.06 38.07
CA ASP A 353 -2.68 -1.02 36.96
C ASP A 353 -1.20 -1.26 36.64
N ASP A 354 -0.84 -2.52 36.37
CA ASP A 354 0.54 -2.89 36.01
C ASP A 354 0.89 -2.40 34.59
N MET A 355 1.62 -1.30 34.52
CA MET A 355 2.08 -0.68 33.27
C MET A 355 3.41 0.05 33.49
N VAL A 356 4.10 0.36 32.39
CA VAL A 356 5.27 1.26 32.41
C VAL A 356 4.83 2.64 31.95
N ILE A 357 5.27 3.68 32.65
CA ILE A 357 4.96 5.07 32.28
C ILE A 357 6.27 5.79 31.95
N LEU A 358 6.34 6.35 30.74
CA LEU A 358 7.50 7.09 30.24
C LEU A 358 7.15 8.57 30.09
N ASP A 359 7.88 9.41 30.83
CA ASP A 359 7.86 10.86 30.67
C ASP A 359 9.05 11.29 29.80
N ILE A 360 8.77 11.75 28.59
CA ILE A 360 9.82 12.19 27.65
C ILE A 360 10.03 13.71 27.63
N ARG A 361 9.53 14.42 28.65
CA ARG A 361 9.84 15.84 28.87
C ARG A 361 11.28 16.01 29.37
N ALA A 362 11.74 17.26 29.40
CA ALA A 362 13.04 17.60 29.94
C ALA A 362 13.10 17.28 31.46
N ALA A 363 14.27 16.86 31.94
CA ALA A 363 14.47 16.49 33.35
C ALA A 363 13.99 17.58 34.32
N ALA A 364 14.27 18.85 34.01
CA ALA A 364 13.84 19.98 34.85
C ALA A 364 12.30 20.12 34.96
N ASP A 365 11.53 19.67 33.98
CA ASP A 365 10.05 19.70 34.06
C ASP A 365 9.48 18.43 34.71
N TYR A 366 10.18 17.30 34.58
CA TYR A 366 9.90 16.09 35.33
C TYR A 366 10.10 16.29 36.85
N GLU A 367 11.20 16.94 37.25
CA GLU A 367 11.53 17.23 38.66
C GLU A 367 10.49 18.13 39.35
N LYS A 368 9.86 19.03 38.59
CA LYS A 368 8.77 19.90 39.11
C LYS A 368 7.49 19.13 39.41
N GLY A 369 7.30 17.97 38.79
CA GLY A 369 6.10 17.15 38.92
C GLY A 369 5.87 16.28 37.70
N HIS A 370 5.63 15.00 37.92
CA HIS A 370 5.33 14.00 36.90
C HIS A 370 4.28 13.00 37.42
N VAL A 371 3.72 12.19 36.51
CA VAL A 371 2.75 11.17 36.90
C VAL A 371 3.43 10.13 37.77
N LYS A 372 2.76 9.71 38.84
CA LYS A 372 3.24 8.71 39.79
C LYS A 372 3.71 7.44 39.07
N GLY A 373 4.93 6.99 39.38
CA GLY A 373 5.58 5.84 38.74
C GLY A 373 6.19 6.12 37.36
N ALA A 374 6.08 7.34 36.82
CA ALA A 374 6.69 7.68 35.55
C ALA A 374 8.21 7.75 35.64
N VAL A 375 8.88 7.12 34.68
CA VAL A 375 10.34 7.18 34.48
C VAL A 375 10.67 8.24 33.44
N ASN A 376 11.64 9.12 33.74
CA ASN A 376 12.05 10.15 32.79
C ASN A 376 13.05 9.61 31.77
N LEU A 377 12.68 9.63 30.48
CA LEU A 377 13.56 9.39 29.35
C LEU A 377 13.46 10.58 28.39
N PRO A 378 14.16 11.70 28.66
CA PRO A 378 14.01 12.93 27.89
C PRO A 378 14.12 12.68 26.38
N TRP A 379 13.27 13.35 25.60
CA TRP A 379 13.26 13.26 24.14
C TRP A 379 14.67 13.41 23.54
N GLY A 380 15.15 12.36 22.86
CA GLY A 380 16.52 12.25 22.39
C GLY A 380 17.06 10.82 22.57
N SER A 381 18.37 10.67 22.65
CA SER A 381 19.02 9.35 22.74
C SER A 381 18.60 8.54 23.96
N ALA A 382 18.13 9.16 25.05
CA ALA A 382 17.73 8.45 26.27
C ALA A 382 16.70 7.34 26.01
N ILE A 383 15.85 7.49 24.99
CA ILE A 383 14.90 6.44 24.57
C ILE A 383 15.63 5.27 23.91
N SER A 384 16.52 5.51 22.94
CA SER A 384 17.31 4.46 22.30
C SER A 384 18.30 3.80 23.26
N ASP A 385 18.92 4.58 24.14
CA ASP A 385 19.93 4.12 25.10
C ASP A 385 19.34 3.16 26.14
N ASN A 386 18.02 3.25 26.38
CA ASN A 386 17.29 2.39 27.31
C ASN A 386 16.31 1.44 26.60
N LEU A 387 16.35 1.33 25.27
CA LEU A 387 15.38 0.56 24.48
C LEU A 387 15.24 -0.89 24.96
N ALA A 388 16.38 -1.56 25.22
CA ALA A 388 16.41 -2.95 25.71
C ALA A 388 15.89 -3.11 27.15
N LYS A 389 15.81 -2.01 27.92
CA LYS A 389 15.32 -1.98 29.32
C LYS A 389 13.83 -1.68 29.43
N ILE A 390 13.18 -1.29 28.33
CA ILE A 390 11.73 -1.01 28.34
C ILE A 390 10.99 -2.33 28.09
N PRO A 391 10.18 -2.85 29.04
CA PRO A 391 9.50 -4.13 28.93
C PRO A 391 8.64 -4.31 27.66
N GLN A 392 8.67 -5.51 27.07
CA GLN A 392 7.86 -5.88 25.89
C GLN A 392 6.56 -6.62 26.26
N ASP A 393 6.50 -7.18 27.46
CA ASP A 393 5.35 -7.92 27.98
C ASP A 393 4.26 -7.01 28.56
N LYS A 394 4.64 -5.82 29.02
CA LYS A 394 3.74 -4.81 29.61
C LYS A 394 3.32 -3.72 28.62
N ASP A 395 2.17 -3.12 28.93
CA ASP A 395 1.73 -1.89 28.28
C ASP A 395 2.64 -0.71 28.70
N VAL A 396 3.06 0.09 27.72
CA VAL A 396 3.93 1.26 27.92
C VAL A 396 3.15 2.54 27.58
N MET A 397 2.83 3.34 28.58
CA MET A 397 2.20 4.66 28.41
C MET A 397 3.28 5.72 28.28
N ILE A 398 3.27 6.46 27.18
CA ILE A 398 4.26 7.51 26.93
C ILE A 398 3.60 8.88 26.78
N TYR A 399 4.16 9.90 27.43
CA TYR A 399 3.69 11.27 27.28
C TYR A 399 4.84 12.27 27.17
N CYS A 400 4.58 13.35 26.43
CA CYS A 400 5.42 14.53 26.36
C CYS A 400 4.61 15.76 26.76
N TYR A 401 5.04 16.96 26.39
CA TYR A 401 4.27 18.18 26.65
C TYR A 401 2.90 18.21 25.99
N THR A 402 2.77 17.75 24.73
CA THR A 402 1.57 17.96 23.89
C THR A 402 1.04 16.70 23.20
N GLY A 403 1.73 15.58 23.36
CA GLY A 403 1.46 14.30 22.69
C GLY A 403 2.13 14.13 21.32
N GLN A 404 2.67 15.19 20.70
CA GLN A 404 3.22 15.10 19.33
C GLN A 404 4.51 14.28 19.22
N THR A 405 5.52 14.56 20.06
CA THR A 405 6.75 13.75 20.09
C THR A 405 6.53 12.38 20.73
N ALA A 406 5.54 12.25 21.64
CA ALA A 406 5.12 10.94 22.15
C ALA A 406 4.58 10.07 21.01
N GLY A 407 3.84 10.65 20.05
CA GLY A 407 3.43 9.96 18.82
C GLY A 407 4.60 9.44 18.00
N GLN A 408 5.70 10.21 17.88
CA GLN A 408 6.92 9.73 17.21
C GLN A 408 7.56 8.55 17.98
N ALA A 409 7.70 8.68 19.31
CA ALA A 409 8.29 7.64 20.14
C ALA A 409 7.49 6.33 20.12
N VAL A 410 6.16 6.41 20.11
CA VAL A 410 5.25 5.26 19.99
C VAL A 410 5.65 4.37 18.82
N VAL A 411 5.95 4.93 17.65
CA VAL A 411 6.34 4.12 16.48
C VAL A 411 7.69 3.45 16.70
N THR A 412 8.70 4.20 17.15
CA THR A 412 10.03 3.62 17.39
C THR A 412 9.99 2.48 18.41
N LEU A 413 9.13 2.58 19.44
CA LEU A 413 8.94 1.56 20.45
C LEU A 413 8.17 0.35 19.91
N ASN A 414 7.04 0.55 19.22
CA ASN A 414 6.27 -0.56 18.65
C ASN A 414 7.03 -1.30 17.54
N VAL A 415 7.79 -0.59 16.71
CA VAL A 415 8.72 -1.20 15.74
C VAL A 415 9.76 -2.08 16.44
N ALA A 416 10.19 -1.71 17.66
CA ALA A 416 11.06 -2.52 18.50
C ALA A 416 10.34 -3.61 19.34
N GLY A 417 9.06 -3.87 19.06
CA GLY A 417 8.26 -4.88 19.75
C GLY A 417 7.74 -4.48 21.13
N ILE A 418 7.80 -3.19 21.48
CA ILE A 418 7.32 -2.64 22.77
C ILE A 418 5.90 -2.10 22.59
N LYS A 419 4.96 -2.56 23.44
CA LYS A 419 3.53 -2.20 23.38
C LYS A 419 3.27 -0.77 23.85
N ALA A 420 3.66 0.22 23.06
CA ALA A 420 3.58 1.62 23.45
C ALA A 420 2.30 2.30 22.98
N ARG A 421 1.70 3.12 23.86
CA ARG A 421 0.58 4.03 23.55
C ARG A 421 0.87 5.43 24.05
N SER A 422 0.54 6.43 23.24
CA SER A 422 0.69 7.83 23.64
C SER A 422 -0.52 8.31 24.43
N VAL A 423 -0.27 9.02 25.54
CA VAL A 423 -1.34 9.69 26.29
C VAL A 423 -1.80 10.92 25.52
N ASN A 424 -3.08 10.97 25.21
CA ASN A 424 -3.66 12.00 24.37
C ASN A 424 -3.38 13.40 24.94
N LEU A 425 -2.95 14.32 24.06
CA LEU A 425 -2.65 15.73 24.38
C LEU A 425 -1.48 15.97 25.36
N GLY A 426 -0.79 14.92 25.81
CA GLY A 426 0.38 15.03 26.70
C GLY A 426 0.09 15.74 28.03
N TRP A 427 1.13 16.25 28.67
CA TRP A 427 1.04 16.90 29.98
C TRP A 427 0.25 18.21 29.95
N ASN A 428 0.61 19.15 29.07
CA ASN A 428 0.13 20.54 29.12
C ASN A 428 -1.33 20.68 28.70
N PHE A 429 -1.78 19.85 27.74
CA PHE A 429 -3.12 19.97 27.18
C PHE A 429 -4.07 18.85 27.61
N GLY A 430 -3.53 17.71 28.07
CA GLY A 430 -4.29 16.53 28.51
C GLY A 430 -4.18 16.29 30.00
N ILE A 431 -3.13 15.58 30.42
CA ILE A 431 -2.95 15.02 31.77
C ILE A 431 -3.15 16.07 32.87
N SER A 432 -2.53 17.24 32.78
CA SER A 432 -2.62 18.29 33.81
C SER A 432 -4.03 18.88 33.98
N LYS A 433 -4.95 18.62 33.05
CA LYS A 433 -6.35 19.07 33.08
C LYS A 433 -7.31 18.01 33.58
N VAL A 434 -6.83 16.80 33.87
CA VAL A 434 -7.68 15.71 34.38
C VAL A 434 -7.96 15.93 35.87
N GLU A 435 -9.22 15.84 36.25
CA GLU A 435 -9.62 15.87 37.66
C GLU A 435 -8.95 14.73 38.43
N GLY A 436 -8.33 15.05 39.57
CA GLY A 436 -7.61 14.08 40.39
C GLY A 436 -6.13 13.86 40.01
N VAL A 437 -5.61 14.50 38.95
CA VAL A 437 -4.19 14.38 38.56
C VAL A 437 -3.23 14.75 39.70
N ALA A 438 -3.60 15.71 40.55
CA ALA A 438 -2.80 16.11 41.70
C ALA A 438 -2.54 14.97 42.71
N ALA A 439 -3.47 14.01 42.84
CA ALA A 439 -3.32 12.86 43.73
C ALA A 439 -2.33 11.82 43.18
N VAL A 440 -2.03 11.88 41.88
CA VAL A 440 -1.09 10.99 41.18
C VAL A 440 0.06 11.77 40.56
N THR A 441 0.38 12.95 41.11
CA THR A 441 1.58 13.71 40.73
C THR A 441 2.61 13.58 41.84
N GLU A 442 3.85 13.28 41.48
CA GLU A 442 4.97 13.19 42.41
C GLU A 442 6.23 13.87 41.87
N THR A 443 7.23 14.02 42.73
CA THR A 443 8.55 14.59 42.40
C THR A 443 9.69 13.61 42.65
N THR A 444 9.37 12.39 43.12
CA THR A 444 10.35 11.35 43.40
C THR A 444 10.77 10.70 42.09
N ALA A 445 12.06 10.71 41.77
CA ALA A 445 12.55 10.09 40.54
C ALA A 445 12.36 8.56 40.56
N ASN A 446 11.82 8.02 39.49
CA ASN A 446 11.65 6.59 39.26
C ASN A 446 12.68 6.08 38.24
N THR A 447 13.02 4.79 38.34
CA THR A 447 13.93 4.12 37.40
C THR A 447 13.22 2.95 36.72
N LEU A 448 13.64 2.61 35.50
CA LEU A 448 13.19 1.36 34.87
C LEU A 448 13.63 0.17 35.70
N ALA A 449 12.79 -0.85 35.78
CA ALA A 449 13.20 -2.16 36.27
C ALA A 449 14.22 -2.80 35.31
N ASP A 450 15.05 -3.71 35.83
CA ASP A 450 15.99 -4.48 35.02
C ASP A 450 15.22 -5.44 34.10
N ALA A 451 14.88 -4.97 32.90
CA ALA A 451 14.49 -5.80 31.78
C ALA A 451 15.68 -5.91 30.81
N THR A 452 15.84 -7.07 30.19
CA THR A 452 16.80 -7.28 29.11
C THR A 452 16.08 -7.94 27.96
N ASN A 453 15.45 -7.11 27.13
CA ASN A 453 14.78 -7.57 25.93
C ASN A 453 15.80 -7.79 24.80
N THR A 454 15.59 -8.86 24.03
CA THR A 454 16.30 -9.05 22.76
C THR A 454 15.51 -8.35 21.67
N ILE A 455 16.12 -7.35 21.05
CA ILE A 455 15.56 -6.59 19.93
C ILE A 455 16.43 -6.86 18.71
N ASP A 456 15.82 -6.98 17.54
CA ASP A 456 16.54 -7.15 16.28
C ASP A 456 17.63 -6.07 16.12
N ALA A 457 18.80 -6.46 15.63
CA ALA A 457 19.96 -5.58 15.56
C ALA A 457 19.76 -4.42 14.56
N ASP A 458 19.08 -4.67 13.44
CA ASP A 458 18.78 -3.64 12.44
C ASP A 458 17.74 -2.65 12.99
N ILE A 459 16.75 -3.15 13.73
CA ILE A 459 15.77 -2.31 14.42
C ILE A 459 16.44 -1.46 15.51
N THR A 460 17.29 -2.07 16.33
CA THR A 460 18.05 -1.38 17.38
C THR A 460 18.89 -0.25 16.77
N LYS A 461 19.59 -0.55 15.67
CA LYS A 461 20.39 0.44 14.94
C LYS A 461 19.52 1.55 14.35
N ALA A 462 18.41 1.22 13.68
CA ALA A 462 17.54 2.21 13.05
C ALA A 462 16.88 3.16 14.07
N VAL A 463 16.49 2.64 15.24
CA VAL A 463 15.97 3.46 16.34
C VAL A 463 17.07 4.36 16.91
N ALA A 464 18.29 3.86 17.11
CA ALA A 464 19.42 4.69 17.55
C ALA A 464 19.76 5.78 16.52
N ASP A 465 19.79 5.45 15.23
CA ASP A 465 20.02 6.39 14.14
C ASP A 465 18.91 7.46 14.07
N TYR A 466 17.65 7.08 14.30
CA TYR A 466 16.51 8.00 14.36
C TYR A 466 16.72 9.10 15.42
N TYR A 467 17.10 8.70 16.65
CA TYR A 467 17.30 9.64 17.75
C TYR A 467 18.62 10.43 17.61
N THR A 468 19.68 9.82 17.09
CA THR A 468 20.94 10.52 16.80
C THR A 468 20.74 11.58 15.71
N GLY A 469 19.91 11.28 14.70
CA GLY A 469 19.56 12.20 13.62
C GLY A 469 18.90 13.50 14.09
N LEU A 470 18.28 13.52 15.28
CA LEU A 470 17.71 14.75 15.85
C LEU A 470 18.78 15.83 16.04
N ALA A 471 19.98 15.43 16.46
CA ALA A 471 21.11 16.33 16.65
C ALA A 471 21.75 16.76 15.32
N ALA A 472 21.59 15.96 14.26
CA ALA A 472 22.12 16.25 12.93
C ALA A 472 21.32 17.33 12.17
N ILE A 473 20.10 17.66 12.60
CA ILE A 473 19.30 18.73 12.01
C ILE A 473 19.92 20.08 12.36
N THR A 474 20.50 20.77 11.37
CA THR A 474 21.12 22.09 11.53
C THR A 474 20.15 23.25 11.30
N ASP A 475 19.13 23.06 10.47
CA ASP A 475 18.09 24.05 10.24
C ASP A 475 17.12 24.06 11.44
N GLU A 476 17.15 25.16 12.19
CA GLU A 476 16.34 25.36 13.40
C GLU A 476 14.82 25.24 13.14
N ARG A 477 14.36 25.51 11.90
CA ARG A 477 12.95 25.35 11.51
C ARG A 477 12.45 23.91 11.65
N PHE A 478 13.37 22.93 11.60
CA PHE A 478 13.06 21.51 11.51
C PHE A 478 13.48 20.67 12.73
N LYS A 479 13.92 21.30 13.82
CA LYS A 479 14.31 20.61 15.04
C LYS A 479 13.20 19.70 15.56
N ASN A 480 13.60 18.58 16.17
CA ASN A 480 12.69 17.55 16.66
C ASN A 480 11.81 16.89 15.59
N TYR A 481 12.22 16.99 14.32
CA TYR A 481 11.44 16.57 13.16
C TYR A 481 10.05 17.23 13.15
N LYS A 482 10.02 18.53 13.46
CA LYS A 482 8.81 19.35 13.51
C LYS A 482 9.04 20.65 12.77
N VAL A 483 7.97 21.22 12.23
CA VAL A 483 7.98 22.57 11.65
C VAL A 483 6.90 23.40 12.31
N SER A 484 7.18 24.69 12.56
CA SER A 484 6.16 25.59 13.11
C SER A 484 5.15 25.98 12.04
N GLU A 485 3.98 26.40 12.49
CA GLU A 485 2.90 26.94 11.67
C GLU A 485 3.39 28.17 10.89
N LYS A 486 4.19 29.02 11.53
CA LYS A 486 4.77 30.23 10.92
C LYS A 486 5.82 29.87 9.87
N ASP A 487 6.70 28.92 10.17
CA ASP A 487 7.74 28.49 9.21
C ASP A 487 7.10 27.79 8.02
N LEU A 488 6.11 26.92 8.22
CA LEU A 488 5.38 26.31 7.10
C LEU A 488 4.66 27.37 6.26
N LYS A 489 4.02 28.37 6.90
CA LYS A 489 3.38 29.48 6.17
C LYS A 489 4.41 30.25 5.33
N ALA A 490 5.57 30.54 5.90
CA ALA A 490 6.66 31.18 5.16
C ALA A 490 7.17 30.32 4.00
N MET A 491 7.32 29.01 4.20
CA MET A 491 7.71 28.07 3.12
C MET A 491 6.69 28.07 1.98
N ILE A 492 5.39 28.10 2.29
CA ILE A 492 4.30 28.19 1.30
C ILE A 492 4.38 29.54 0.55
N ASP A 493 4.48 30.65 1.29
CA ASP A 493 4.49 32.00 0.71
C ASP A 493 5.72 32.25 -0.18
N ASN A 494 6.86 31.67 0.19
CA ASN A 494 8.10 31.74 -0.56
C ASN A 494 8.18 30.70 -1.70
N GLN A 495 7.14 29.87 -1.88
CA GLN A 495 7.10 28.80 -2.89
C GLN A 495 8.30 27.84 -2.78
N GLU A 496 8.74 27.54 -1.55
CA GLU A 496 9.80 26.56 -1.32
C GLU A 496 9.37 25.16 -1.80
N GLU A 497 10.32 24.36 -2.31
CA GLU A 497 10.00 22.99 -2.73
C GLU A 497 9.89 22.03 -1.54
N PHE A 498 8.67 21.57 -1.26
CA PHE A 498 8.39 20.50 -0.30
C PHE A 498 7.08 19.78 -0.68
N PHE A 499 6.83 18.63 -0.06
CA PHE A 499 5.58 17.89 -0.19
C PHE A 499 4.74 18.07 1.08
N LEU A 500 3.49 18.49 0.97
CA LEU A 500 2.59 18.67 2.11
C LEU A 500 1.58 17.53 2.17
N LEU A 501 1.54 16.83 3.30
CA LEU A 501 0.71 15.65 3.50
C LEU A 501 -0.27 15.85 4.66
N SER A 502 -1.57 15.69 4.38
CA SER A 502 -2.61 15.61 5.40
C SER A 502 -2.97 14.16 5.69
N VAL A 503 -2.88 13.77 6.96
CA VAL A 503 -3.30 12.43 7.41
C VAL A 503 -4.63 12.44 8.18
N ARG A 504 -5.44 13.48 7.94
CA ARG A 504 -6.82 13.57 8.42
C ARG A 504 -7.75 12.69 7.58
N LYS A 505 -8.95 12.44 8.09
CA LYS A 505 -10.01 11.77 7.31
C LYS A 505 -10.34 12.58 6.05
N ALA A 506 -10.68 11.89 4.97
CA ALA A 506 -10.98 12.50 3.67
C ALA A 506 -12.13 13.52 3.77
N GLU A 507 -13.14 13.25 4.59
CA GLU A 507 -14.29 14.15 4.74
C GLU A 507 -13.91 15.46 5.44
N ASP A 508 -12.96 15.42 6.39
CA ASP A 508 -12.50 16.62 7.08
C ASP A 508 -11.46 17.40 6.25
N TYR A 509 -10.72 16.69 5.40
CA TYR A 509 -9.85 17.31 4.41
C TYR A 509 -10.66 18.10 3.37
N ALA A 510 -11.73 17.50 2.85
CA ALA A 510 -12.61 18.13 1.84
C ALA A 510 -13.31 19.39 2.37
N LYS A 511 -13.66 19.44 3.66
CA LYS A 511 -14.25 20.64 4.30
C LYS A 511 -13.26 21.81 4.43
N GLY A 512 -11.96 21.55 4.32
CA GLY A 512 -10.93 22.55 4.48
C GLY A 512 -9.56 21.93 4.77
N HIS A 513 -8.54 22.30 4.00
CA HIS A 513 -7.17 21.81 4.14
C HIS A 513 -6.14 22.91 3.91
N ILE A 514 -4.89 22.67 4.33
CA ILE A 514 -3.78 23.61 4.09
C ILE A 514 -3.46 23.60 2.59
N PRO A 515 -3.31 24.77 1.93
CA PRO A 515 -3.06 24.85 0.49
C PRO A 515 -1.91 23.95 0.01
N GLY A 516 -2.14 23.21 -1.08
CA GLY A 516 -1.14 22.32 -1.69
C GLY A 516 -0.93 20.98 -0.96
N ALA A 517 -1.77 20.66 0.04
CA ALA A 517 -1.72 19.37 0.70
C ALA A 517 -2.20 18.23 -0.21
N VAL A 518 -1.71 17.02 0.05
CA VAL A 518 -2.25 15.75 -0.48
C VAL A 518 -2.82 14.95 0.70
N ASN A 519 -3.99 14.33 0.54
CA ASN A 519 -4.61 13.56 1.62
C ASN A 519 -4.26 12.07 1.56
N VAL A 520 -3.70 11.55 2.66
CA VAL A 520 -3.51 10.10 2.92
C VAL A 520 -4.04 9.82 4.33
N PRO A 521 -5.32 9.46 4.48
CA PRO A 521 -5.94 9.24 5.78
C PRO A 521 -5.14 8.27 6.67
N PHE A 522 -4.95 8.65 7.93
CA PHE A 522 -4.29 7.80 8.91
C PHE A 522 -5.15 6.56 9.23
N GLY A 523 -4.58 5.37 9.06
CA GLY A 523 -5.21 4.07 9.30
C GLY A 523 -4.32 2.88 8.89
N LYS A 524 -4.91 1.69 8.76
CA LYS A 524 -4.18 0.46 8.42
C LYS A 524 -3.44 0.52 7.08
N ASP A 525 -4.04 1.22 6.13
CA ASP A 525 -3.52 1.34 4.76
C ASP A 525 -2.59 2.54 4.58
N THR A 526 -2.26 3.29 5.65
CA THR A 526 -1.45 4.53 5.54
C THR A 526 -0.18 4.29 4.74
N ILE A 527 0.54 3.20 5.04
CA ILE A 527 1.85 2.95 4.43
C ILE A 527 1.75 2.61 2.95
N ASP A 528 0.71 1.89 2.54
CA ASP A 528 0.45 1.54 1.16
C ASP A 528 -0.03 2.80 0.39
N GLN A 529 -0.89 3.61 1.00
CA GLN A 529 -1.34 4.89 0.45
C GLN A 529 -0.23 5.95 0.33
N LEU A 530 0.76 5.96 1.23
CA LEU A 530 1.93 6.84 1.10
C LEU A 530 2.72 6.54 -0.18
N ALA A 531 2.87 5.25 -0.53
CA ALA A 531 3.51 4.86 -1.78
C ALA A 531 2.66 5.30 -2.99
N MET A 532 1.34 5.17 -2.90
CA MET A 532 0.41 5.59 -3.96
C MET A 532 0.40 7.10 -4.20
N ALA A 533 0.52 7.88 -3.12
CA ALA A 533 0.56 9.34 -3.17
C ALA A 533 1.89 9.89 -3.72
N LYS A 534 2.83 9.05 -4.20
CA LYS A 534 4.15 9.43 -4.72
C LYS A 534 4.91 10.34 -3.76
N VAL A 535 4.81 10.07 -2.46
CA VAL A 535 5.53 10.88 -1.48
C VAL A 535 7.03 10.82 -1.81
N PRO A 536 7.70 11.95 -2.04
CA PRO A 536 9.07 11.96 -2.54
C PRO A 536 10.08 11.65 -1.43
N MET A 537 10.96 10.66 -1.62
CA MET A 537 12.05 10.38 -0.68
C MET A 537 13.14 11.48 -0.68
N GLY A 538 13.37 12.13 -1.82
CA GLY A 538 14.42 13.15 -1.99
C GLY A 538 13.99 14.60 -1.70
N LYS A 539 12.75 14.83 -1.24
CA LYS A 539 12.26 16.17 -0.88
C LYS A 539 11.75 16.17 0.56
N LYS A 540 11.72 17.35 1.18
CA LYS A 540 11.13 17.51 2.51
C LYS A 540 9.64 17.21 2.47
N VAL A 541 9.16 16.37 3.38
CA VAL A 541 7.75 16.06 3.54
C VAL A 541 7.24 16.66 4.83
N VAL A 542 6.24 17.54 4.77
CA VAL A 542 5.57 18.10 5.93
C VAL A 542 4.26 17.35 6.16
N VAL A 543 4.13 16.66 7.28
CA VAL A 543 2.95 15.86 7.63
C VAL A 543 2.12 16.58 8.68
N TYR A 544 0.80 16.66 8.49
CA TYR A 544 -0.10 17.21 9.50
C TYR A 544 -1.37 16.37 9.67
N CYS A 545 -1.88 16.36 10.90
CA CYS A 545 -3.19 15.81 11.24
C CYS A 545 -4.02 16.90 11.95
N TYR A 546 -4.96 16.53 12.82
CA TYR A 546 -5.74 17.51 13.58
C TYR A 546 -4.90 18.29 14.59
N THR A 547 -4.09 17.58 15.40
CA THR A 547 -3.35 18.15 16.56
C THR A 547 -1.85 17.89 16.54
N GLY A 548 -1.34 17.25 15.49
CA GLY A 548 0.07 16.85 15.33
C GLY A 548 0.41 15.45 15.87
N GLN A 549 -0.44 14.83 16.70
CA GLN A 549 -0.13 13.55 17.37
C GLN A 549 0.05 12.37 16.41
N THR A 550 -0.96 12.06 15.58
CA THR A 550 -0.84 10.99 14.56
C THR A 550 0.10 11.35 13.42
N ALA A 551 0.26 12.64 13.10
CA ALA A 551 1.30 13.09 12.18
C ALA A 551 2.71 12.77 12.71
N GLY A 552 2.92 12.83 14.03
CA GLY A 552 4.14 12.37 14.68
C GLY A 552 4.39 10.88 14.43
N GLN A 553 3.36 10.03 14.53
CA GLN A 553 3.49 8.59 14.21
C GLN A 553 3.92 8.39 12.75
N VAL A 554 3.22 9.03 11.80
CA VAL A 554 3.55 8.92 10.37
C VAL A 554 4.97 9.42 10.07
N VAL A 555 5.39 10.52 10.68
CA VAL A 555 6.77 11.04 10.53
C VAL A 555 7.81 10.04 11.00
N ALA A 556 7.62 9.41 12.16
CA ALA A 556 8.58 8.43 12.66
C ALA A 556 8.72 7.24 11.71
N ALA A 557 7.59 6.70 11.24
CA ALA A 557 7.58 5.61 10.26
C ALA A 557 8.24 5.99 8.93
N MET A 558 7.97 7.20 8.44
CA MET A 558 8.59 7.72 7.22
C MET A 558 10.11 7.87 7.37
N ARG A 559 10.61 8.45 8.47
CA ARG A 559 12.06 8.61 8.68
C ARG A 559 12.77 7.26 8.87
N LEU A 560 12.14 6.28 9.52
CA LEU A 560 12.66 4.89 9.59
C LEU A 560 12.77 4.23 8.19
N ARG A 561 12.05 4.75 7.20
CA ARG A 561 12.11 4.34 5.78
C ARG A 561 12.91 5.30 4.90
N GLY A 562 13.69 6.20 5.50
CA GLY A 562 14.63 7.06 4.78
C GLY A 562 14.06 8.38 4.25
N TYR A 563 12.80 8.73 4.55
CA TYR A 563 12.23 10.01 4.12
C TYR A 563 12.71 11.18 5.00
N ASP A 564 12.88 12.37 4.40
CA ASP A 564 13.04 13.61 5.17
C ASP A 564 11.68 14.20 5.58
N ALA A 565 11.03 13.59 6.58
CA ALA A 565 9.67 13.94 6.99
C ALA A 565 9.60 14.72 8.33
N VAL A 566 8.92 15.86 8.38
CA VAL A 566 8.68 16.65 9.59
C VAL A 566 7.18 16.80 9.87
N SER A 567 6.80 16.94 11.14
CA SER A 567 5.40 17.11 11.54
C SER A 567 5.06 18.57 11.80
N LEU A 568 3.94 19.07 11.26
CA LEU A 568 3.45 20.41 11.57
C LEU A 568 3.05 20.50 13.05
N ASN A 569 3.59 21.49 13.76
CA ASN A 569 3.22 21.79 15.14
C ASN A 569 1.71 22.02 15.26
N GLY A 570 1.07 21.29 16.17
CA GLY A 570 -0.37 21.47 16.45
C GLY A 570 -1.31 21.07 15.30
N GLY A 571 -0.80 20.55 14.17
CA GLY A 571 -1.60 20.12 13.04
C GLY A 571 -2.42 21.23 12.39
N ALA A 572 -3.61 20.88 11.88
CA ALA A 572 -4.58 21.83 11.35
C ALA A 572 -5.09 22.81 12.42
N GLY A 573 -4.94 22.47 13.70
CA GLY A 573 -5.43 23.23 14.84
C GLY A 573 -6.82 22.79 15.27
N MET A 574 -6.99 22.59 16.58
CA MET A 574 -8.24 22.28 17.25
C MET A 574 -8.38 23.16 18.50
N PRO A 575 -9.59 23.39 19.01
CA PRO A 575 -9.75 24.10 20.29
C PRO A 575 -8.98 23.45 21.45
N SER A 576 -8.85 22.12 21.42
CA SER A 576 -8.19 21.33 22.48
C SER A 576 -6.68 21.53 22.58
N ASN A 577 -6.02 22.03 21.53
CA ASN A 577 -4.57 22.27 21.52
C ASN A 577 -4.19 23.74 21.26
N ALA A 578 -5.13 24.66 21.36
CA ALA A 578 -4.84 26.10 21.29
C ALA A 578 -3.80 26.51 22.35
N PRO A 579 -2.86 27.42 22.02
CA PRO A 579 -2.78 28.22 20.79
C PRO A 579 -2.03 27.53 19.62
N MET A 580 -1.70 26.24 19.70
CA MET A 580 -0.96 25.54 18.64
C MET A 580 -1.86 25.05 17.51
N GLY A 581 -1.36 25.06 16.28
CA GLY A 581 -2.00 24.56 15.07
C GLY A 581 -2.32 25.65 14.06
N TRP A 582 -2.39 25.27 12.79
CA TRP A 582 -2.51 26.18 11.64
C TRP A 582 -3.62 27.23 11.80
N THR A 583 -4.85 26.77 12.08
CA THR A 583 -6.01 27.67 12.27
C THR A 583 -5.95 28.46 13.57
N ASN A 584 -5.39 27.88 14.63
CA ASN A 584 -5.18 28.57 15.91
C ASN A 584 -4.15 29.71 15.80
N ALA A 585 -3.21 29.61 14.85
CA ALA A 585 -2.28 30.67 14.49
C ALA A 585 -2.89 31.74 13.56
N GLY A 586 -4.17 31.60 13.18
CA GLY A 586 -4.90 32.53 12.32
C GLY A 586 -4.69 32.30 10.82
N PHE A 587 -4.12 31.16 10.41
CA PHE A 587 -3.95 30.85 8.99
C PHE A 587 -5.17 30.13 8.43
N GLU A 588 -5.55 30.50 7.20
CA GLU A 588 -6.75 30.00 6.54
C GLU A 588 -6.55 28.62 5.94
N LEU A 589 -7.63 27.84 5.89
CA LEU A 589 -7.74 26.61 5.12
C LEU A 589 -8.43 26.92 3.79
N VAL A 590 -8.11 26.16 2.74
CA VAL A 590 -8.78 26.20 1.44
C VAL A 590 -9.70 24.98 1.29
N THR A 591 -10.73 25.13 0.46
CA THR A 591 -11.56 24.02 -0.02
C THR A 591 -11.22 23.74 -1.47
N GLU A 592 -11.48 22.52 -1.95
CA GLU A 592 -11.38 22.21 -3.38
C GLU A 592 -12.45 22.92 -4.21
#